data_AF-A0A7S3MMP2-F1
#
_entry.id   AF-A0A7S3MMP2-F1
#
_cell.length_a   1.000
_cell.length_b   1.000
_cell.length_c   1.000
_cell.angle_alpha   90.00
_cell.angle_beta   90.00
_cell.angle_gamma   90.00
#
_symmetry.space_group_name_H-M   'P 1'
#
loop_
_entity.id
_entity.type
_entity.pdbx_description
1 polymer ?
#
loop_
_entity_poly.entity_id
_entity_poly.type
_entity_poly.pdbx_seq_one_letter_code
_entity_poly.pdbx_strand_id
1 'polypeptide(L)'
;MNNSSQEWKVVASLEQKGNYFQLKPTTLNVKKKDRDDFTLSFKPTWVMQHTALLTLRNDSTKEEYEYELKGYGEEPLAEDHRVLNCAARETQTTYFDIKNNSDKQLTYQ
;
A
#
# COMPACT_ATOMS: atom_id res chain seq x y z
N MET A 1 -11.52 -16.35 11.52
CA MET A 1 -12.79 -17.10 11.61
C MET A 1 -13.08 -17.38 13.07
N ASN A 2 -14.28 -17.05 13.55
CA ASN A 2 -14.69 -17.27 14.93
C ASN A 2 -15.49 -18.57 15.02
N ASN A 3 -14.83 -19.65 15.48
CA ASN A 3 -15.49 -20.94 15.67
C ASN A 3 -16.13 -21.10 17.06
N SER A 4 -16.08 -20.07 17.90
CA SER A 4 -16.64 -20.10 19.25
C SER A 4 -18.15 -19.82 19.25
N SER A 5 -18.77 -19.95 20.43
CA SER A 5 -20.18 -19.59 20.68
C SER A 5 -20.37 -18.12 21.09
N GLN A 6 -19.28 -17.37 21.24
CA GLN A 6 -19.28 -15.96 21.66
C GLN A 6 -18.84 -15.06 20.50
N GLU A 7 -19.24 -13.80 20.52
CA GLU A 7 -18.76 -12.83 19.54
C GLU A 7 -17.34 -12.36 19.88
N TRP A 8 -16.53 -12.15 18.85
CA TRP A 8 -15.15 -11.71 18.99
C TRP A 8 -15.01 -10.27 18.56
N LYS A 9 -14.40 -9.46 19.42
CA LYS A 9 -13.91 -8.15 19.06
C LYS A 9 -12.42 -8.24 18.81
N VAL A 10 -12.01 -8.12 17.56
CA VAL A 10 -10.59 -8.16 17.16
C VAL A 10 -10.15 -6.75 16.78
N VAL A 11 -9.08 -6.27 17.42
CA VAL A 11 -8.45 -4.98 17.12
C VAL A 11 -7.15 -5.24 16.40
N ALA A 12 -6.99 -4.63 15.23
CA ALA A 12 -5.81 -4.74 14.39
C ALA A 12 -4.95 -3.48 14.52
N SER A 13 -3.66 -3.66 14.77
CA SER A 13 -2.66 -2.59 14.84
C SER A 13 -1.49 -2.88 13.91
N LEU A 14 -0.91 -1.82 13.37
CA LEU A 14 0.14 -1.90 12.37
C LEU A 14 1.34 -1.06 12.81
N GLU A 15 2.48 -1.71 12.98
CA GLU A 15 3.77 -1.07 13.25
C GLU A 15 4.59 -1.04 11.95
N GLN A 16 4.93 0.17 11.49
CA GLN A 16 5.67 0.38 10.24
C GLN A 16 6.44 1.70 10.28
N LYS A 17 7.50 1.82 9.47
CA LYS A 17 8.24 3.08 9.29
C LYS A 17 7.68 3.84 8.08
N GLY A 18 6.81 4.80 8.32
CA GLY A 18 6.12 5.55 7.26
C GLY A 18 4.65 5.16 7.16
N ASN A 19 4.05 5.29 5.97
CA ASN A 19 2.61 5.06 5.78
C ASN A 19 2.34 4.34 4.44
N TYR A 20 2.93 3.16 4.27
CA TYR A 20 2.83 2.38 3.03
C TYR A 20 1.76 1.30 3.12
N PHE A 21 1.63 0.64 4.27
CA PHE A 21 0.53 -0.30 4.52
C PHE A 21 -0.64 0.45 5.16
N GLN A 22 -1.86 0.19 4.66
CA GLN A 22 -3.10 0.79 5.14
C GLN A 22 -4.10 -0.33 5.43
N LEU A 23 -4.74 -0.27 6.60
CA LEU A 23 -5.67 -1.30 7.07
C LEU A 23 -7.05 -0.70 7.33
N LYS A 24 -8.11 -1.31 6.75
CA LYS A 24 -9.50 -0.89 6.96
C LYS A 24 -10.48 -2.09 6.91
N PRO A 25 -11.38 -2.25 7.90
CA PRO A 25 -11.41 -1.56 9.19
C PRO A 25 -10.31 -2.08 10.14
N THR A 26 -9.97 -1.29 11.17
CA THR A 26 -9.00 -1.68 12.23
C THR A 26 -9.65 -2.40 13.40
N THR A 27 -10.98 -2.50 13.42
CA THR A 27 -11.73 -3.26 14.42
C THR A 27 -12.75 -4.12 13.70
N LEU A 28 -12.75 -5.41 14.01
CA LEU A 28 -13.64 -6.42 13.44
C LEU A 28 -14.51 -6.98 14.56
N ASN A 29 -15.82 -7.04 14.31
CA ASN A 29 -16.79 -7.61 15.24
C ASN A 29 -17.30 -8.91 14.62
N VAL A 30 -16.57 -9.99 14.87
CA VAL A 30 -16.82 -11.29 14.26
C VAL A 30 -17.90 -12.01 15.05
N LYS A 31 -19.07 -12.19 14.43
CA LYS A 31 -20.19 -12.94 15.01
C LYS A 31 -19.78 -14.38 15.33
N LYS A 32 -20.51 -15.00 16.26
CA LYS A 32 -20.34 -16.42 16.59
C LYS A 32 -20.47 -17.28 15.33
N LYS A 33 -19.60 -18.28 15.18
CA LYS A 33 -19.60 -19.22 14.05
C LYS A 33 -19.48 -18.54 12.67
N ASP A 34 -18.90 -17.32 12.63
CA ASP A 34 -18.81 -16.52 11.41
C ASP A 34 -17.36 -16.07 11.13
N ARG A 35 -17.14 -15.39 10.00
CA ARG A 35 -15.90 -14.71 9.65
C ARG A 35 -16.18 -13.27 9.26
N ASP A 36 -15.19 -12.42 9.45
CA ASP A 36 -15.19 -11.05 8.99
C ASP A 36 -13.84 -10.77 8.33
N ASP A 37 -13.84 -9.89 7.35
CA ASP A 37 -12.69 -9.62 6.48
C ASP A 37 -12.26 -8.15 6.63
N PHE A 38 -10.95 -7.90 6.47
CA PHE A 38 -10.39 -6.56 6.41
C PHE A 38 -9.57 -6.38 5.15
N THR A 39 -9.45 -5.14 4.69
CA THR A 39 -8.60 -4.78 3.56
C THR A 39 -7.24 -4.30 4.06
N LEU A 40 -6.17 -4.92 3.57
CA LEU A 40 -4.79 -4.47 3.71
C LEU A 40 -4.29 -4.01 2.34
N SER A 41 -3.96 -2.73 2.22
CA SER A 41 -3.42 -2.14 0.99
C SER A 41 -1.96 -1.74 1.19
N PHE A 42 -1.11 -2.03 0.23
CA PHE A 42 0.26 -1.53 0.16
C PHE A 42 0.36 -0.46 -0.93
N LYS A 43 0.81 0.73 -0.59
CA LYS A 43 0.89 1.90 -1.47
C LYS A 43 2.34 2.44 -1.52
N PRO A 44 3.25 1.77 -2.23
CA PRO A 44 4.60 2.27 -2.43
C PRO A 44 4.58 3.54 -3.29
N THR A 45 5.52 4.45 -3.06
CA THR A 45 5.67 5.67 -3.87
C THR A 45 6.67 5.49 -5.01
N TRP A 46 7.58 4.52 -4.91
CA TRP A 46 8.58 4.18 -5.90
C TRP A 46 9.09 2.74 -5.70
N VAL A 47 10.15 2.37 -6.42
CA VAL A 47 10.90 1.12 -6.21
C VAL A 47 11.38 1.06 -4.77
N MET A 48 10.84 0.12 -3.98
CA MET A 48 11.21 -0.02 -2.58
C MET A 48 10.91 -1.41 -2.03
N GLN A 49 11.56 -1.77 -0.93
CA GLN A 49 11.13 -2.88 -0.08
C GLN A 49 10.70 -2.31 1.28
N HIS A 50 9.55 -2.75 1.78
CA HIS A 50 9.04 -2.33 3.08
C HIS A 50 8.60 -3.53 3.93
N THR A 51 8.88 -3.46 5.23
CA THR A 51 8.43 -4.45 6.20
C THR A 51 7.60 -3.78 7.29
N ALA A 52 6.57 -4.47 7.77
CA ALA A 52 5.70 -4.00 8.85
C ALA A 52 5.26 -5.17 9.73
N LEU A 53 4.87 -4.90 10.97
CA LEU A 53 4.29 -5.89 11.88
C LEU A 53 2.79 -5.61 12.02
N LEU A 54 1.97 -6.59 11.67
CA LEU A 54 0.53 -6.57 11.90
C LEU A 54 0.21 -7.41 13.13
N THR A 55 -0.37 -6.79 14.16
CA THR A 55 -0.86 -7.47 15.36
C THR A 55 -2.38 -7.47 15.35
N LEU A 56 -2.97 -8.66 15.47
CA LEU A 56 -4.41 -8.86 15.66
C LEU A 56 -4.65 -9.30 17.10
N ARG A 57 -5.26 -8.43 17.91
CA ARG A 57 -5.62 -8.75 19.29
C ARG A 57 -7.10 -9.05 19.43
N ASN A 58 -7.42 -10.24 19.91
CA ASN A 58 -8.78 -10.61 20.25
C ASN A 58 -9.08 -10.17 21.70
N ASP A 59 -9.85 -9.10 21.86
CA ASP A 59 -10.20 -8.57 23.18
C ASP A 59 -11.07 -9.53 24.00
N SER A 60 -11.81 -10.43 23.32
CA SER A 60 -12.70 -11.43 23.94
C SER A 60 -11.91 -12.59 24.54
N THR A 61 -10.86 -13.07 23.88
CA THR A 61 -10.06 -14.23 24.34
C THR A 61 -8.71 -13.84 24.95
N LYS A 62 -8.29 -12.58 24.82
CA LYS A 62 -6.96 -12.06 25.17
C LYS A 62 -5.81 -12.68 24.37
N GLU A 63 -6.13 -13.32 23.25
CA GLU A 63 -5.12 -13.85 22.32
C GLU A 63 -4.60 -12.74 21.39
N GLU A 64 -3.32 -12.84 21.05
CA GLU A 64 -2.65 -11.96 20.10
C GLU A 64 -1.98 -12.78 19.01
N TYR A 65 -2.11 -12.30 17.77
CA TYR A 65 -1.50 -12.92 16.60
C TYR A 65 -0.67 -11.88 15.86
N GLU A 66 0.59 -12.19 15.62
CA GLU A 66 1.53 -11.29 14.95
C GLU A 66 1.90 -11.83 13.57
N TYR A 67 1.96 -10.93 12.59
CA TYR A 67 2.27 -11.24 11.20
C TYR A 67 3.30 -10.24 10.66
N GLU A 68 4.40 -10.74 10.13
CA GLU A 68 5.37 -9.93 9.39
C GLU A 68 4.86 -9.71 7.95
N LEU A 69 4.68 -8.44 7.57
CA LEU A 69 4.29 -8.03 6.22
C LEU A 69 5.54 -7.65 5.42
N LYS A 70 5.60 -8.08 4.16
CA LYS A 70 6.66 -7.69 3.21
C LYS A 70 6.01 -7.16 1.94
N GLY A 71 6.32 -5.92 1.59
CA GLY A 71 5.83 -5.23 0.40
C GLY A 71 6.99 -4.85 -0.49
N TYR A 72 6.83 -5.07 -1.80
CA TYR A 72 7.80 -4.73 -2.82
C TYR A 72 7.14 -3.75 -3.79
N GLY A 73 7.61 -2.51 -3.77
CA GLY A 73 7.28 -1.51 -4.79
C GLY A 73 8.18 -1.74 -5.97
N GLU A 74 7.58 -1.92 -7.14
CA GLU A 74 8.30 -2.10 -8.40
C GLU A 74 8.36 -0.78 -9.15
N GLU A 75 9.23 -0.73 -10.16
CA GLU A 75 9.31 0.42 -11.04
C GLU A 75 7.97 0.54 -11.78
N PRO A 76 7.37 1.74 -11.82
CA PRO A 76 6.17 1.91 -12.62
C PRO A 76 6.49 1.62 -14.08
N LEU A 77 5.48 1.13 -14.81
CA LEU A 77 5.61 0.95 -16.24
C LEU A 77 5.98 2.28 -16.91
N ALA A 78 6.91 2.21 -17.87
CA ALA A 78 7.26 3.37 -18.68
C ALA A 78 5.99 3.93 -19.33
N GLU A 79 5.75 5.23 -19.14
CA GLU A 79 4.57 5.89 -19.72
C GLU A 79 4.67 5.97 -21.26
N ASP A 80 5.89 6.10 -21.80
CA ASP A 80 6.12 6.25 -23.23
C ASP A 80 7.57 5.89 -23.63
N HIS A 81 7.79 5.70 -24.92
CA HIS A 81 9.11 5.52 -25.52
C HIS A 81 9.30 6.55 -26.66
N ARG A 82 10.44 7.26 -26.64
CA ARG A 82 10.77 8.28 -27.63
C ARG A 82 12.18 8.07 -28.18
N VAL A 83 12.28 7.95 -29.50
CA VAL A 83 13.54 7.85 -30.23
C VAL A 83 13.85 9.20 -30.84
N LEU A 84 15.00 9.79 -30.48
CA LEU A 84 15.47 11.07 -31.02
C LEU A 84 16.52 10.81 -32.08
N ASN A 85 16.17 11.07 -33.34
CA ASN A 85 17.09 10.96 -34.46
C ASN A 85 17.77 12.31 -34.71
N CYS A 86 19.08 12.39 -34.48
CA CYS A 86 19.86 13.62 -34.63
C CYS A 86 21.05 13.40 -35.58
N ALA A 87 21.23 14.31 -36.54
CA ALA A 87 22.38 14.29 -37.45
C ALA A 87 23.61 14.93 -36.80
N ALA A 88 24.80 14.45 -37.16
CA ALA A 88 26.04 14.97 -36.58
C ALA A 88 26.20 16.47 -36.87
N ARG A 89 26.53 17.24 -35.83
CA ARG A 89 26.71 18.71 -35.86
C ARG A 89 25.42 19.52 -36.05
N GLU A 90 24.25 18.90 -35.93
CA GLU A 90 22.97 19.61 -35.87
C GLU A 90 22.44 19.67 -34.45
N THR A 91 21.89 20.83 -34.06
CA THR A 91 21.20 21.00 -32.78
C THR A 91 19.71 20.75 -32.99
N GLN A 92 19.16 19.76 -32.31
CA GLN A 92 17.72 19.46 -32.33
C GLN A 92 17.12 19.68 -30.93
N THR A 93 16.06 20.49 -30.86
CA THR A 93 15.30 20.72 -29.63
C THR A 93 14.04 19.86 -29.65
N THR A 94 13.84 19.05 -28.61
CA THR A 94 12.61 18.26 -28.42
C THR A 94 11.94 18.66 -27.10
N TYR A 95 10.62 18.77 -27.14
CA TYR A 95 9.80 19.10 -25.97
C TYR A 95 9.05 17.86 -25.51
N PHE A 96 8.95 17.68 -24.19
CA PHE A 96 8.20 16.59 -23.56
C PHE A 96 7.07 17.18 -22.74
N ASP A 97 5.84 16.75 -23.00
CA ASP A 97 4.68 17.14 -22.22
C ASP A 97 4.62 16.32 -20.92
N ILE A 98 4.72 16.98 -19.78
CA ILE A 98 4.62 16.34 -18.46
C ILE A 98 3.15 16.37 -18.01
N LYS A 99 2.58 15.20 -17.76
CA LYS A 99 1.21 15.08 -17.23
C LYS A 99 1.22 15.21 -15.70
N ASN A 100 0.28 15.98 -15.18
CA ASN A 100 0.00 16.02 -13.75
C ASN A 100 -1.14 15.04 -13.44
N ASN A 101 -0.81 13.88 -12.87
CA ASN A 101 -1.78 12.85 -12.49
C ASN A 101 -2.40 13.09 -11.10
N SER A 102 -2.30 14.31 -10.55
CA SER A 102 -2.86 14.68 -9.25
C SER A 102 -3.93 15.76 -9.37
N ASP A 103 -4.84 15.81 -8.39
CA ASP A 103 -5.89 16.84 -8.32
C ASP A 103 -5.36 18.22 -7.89
N LYS A 104 -4.06 18.32 -7.56
CA LYS A 104 -3.42 19.55 -7.07
C LYS A 104 -2.50 20.12 -8.12
N GLN A 105 -2.38 21.45 -8.16
CA GLN A 105 -1.36 22.09 -8.98
C GLN A 105 0.03 21.69 -8.46
N LEU A 106 0.87 21.15 -9.35
CA LEU A 106 2.26 20.83 -9.09
C LEU A 106 3.16 21.82 -9.81
N THR A 107 4.19 22.29 -9.10
CA THR A 107 5.26 23.11 -9.67
C THR A 107 6.50 22.24 -9.82
N TYR A 108 7.04 22.17 -11.04
CA TYR A 108 8.33 21.54 -11.28
C TYR A 108 9.42 22.47 -10.73
N GLN A 109 10.30 21.97 -9.85
CA GLN A 109 11.45 22.71 -9.32
C GLN A 109 12.75 22.16 -9.89
#